data_AF-A0A520CC06-F1
#
_entry.id   AF-A0A520CC06-F1
#
_cell.length_a   1.000
_cell.length_b   1.000
_cell.length_c   1.000
_cell.angle_alpha   90.00
_cell.angle_beta   90.00
_cell.angle_gamma   90.00
#
_symmetry.space_group_name_H-M   'P 1'
#
loop_
_entity.id
_entity.type
_entity.pdbx_description
1 polymer ?
#
loop_
_entity_poly.entity_id
_entity_poly.type
_entity_poly.pdbx_seq_one_letter_code
_entity_poly.pdbx_strand_id
1 'polypeptide(L)' 'APVAKTIPEPEPIQIAEVIEEIEDEATLKLRKLKNLYDKHLITQEEYEAKKANILDSL' A
#
# COMPACT_ATOMS: atom_id res chain seq x y z
N ALA A 1 -41.56 32.71 4.55
CA ALA A 1 -41.10 31.58 3.71
C ALA A 1 -39.92 30.91 4.40
N PRO A 2 -39.90 29.57 4.54
CA PRO A 2 -38.92 28.87 5.38
C PRO A 2 -37.61 28.66 4.64
N VAL A 3 -36.50 29.04 5.27
CA VAL A 3 -35.14 28.80 4.76
C VAL A 3 -34.70 27.39 5.14
N ALA A 4 -34.56 26.59 4.09
CA ALA A 4 -33.56 25.54 3.85
C ALA A 4 -33.13 24.66 5.04
N LYS A 5 -33.51 23.37 4.94
CA LYS A 5 -32.87 22.24 5.61
C LYS A 5 -31.36 22.26 5.39
N THR A 6 -30.61 22.38 6.48
CA THR A 6 -29.19 22.08 6.56
C THR A 6 -29.01 20.57 6.38
N ILE A 7 -28.35 20.19 5.28
CA ILE A 7 -27.95 18.82 4.96
C ILE A 7 -26.67 18.55 5.77
N PRO A 8 -26.58 17.47 6.55
CA PRO A 8 -25.34 17.13 7.25
C PRO A 8 -24.27 16.71 6.22
N GLU A 9 -23.13 17.37 6.28
CA GLU A 9 -21.92 17.07 5.53
C GLU A 9 -21.35 15.71 6.01
N PRO A 10 -21.15 14.72 5.13
CA PRO A 10 -20.56 13.46 5.54
C PRO A 10 -19.06 13.67 5.79
N GLU A 11 -18.64 13.44 7.02
CA GLU A 11 -17.23 13.42 7.41
C GLU A 11 -16.47 12.43 6.50
N PRO A 12 -15.38 12.83 5.84
CA PRO A 12 -14.62 11.93 4.98
C PRO A 12 -14.06 10.80 5.84
N ILE A 13 -14.46 9.61 5.43
CA ILE A 13 -14.22 8.32 6.06
C ILE A 13 -12.70 8.11 6.23
N GLN A 14 -12.31 7.48 7.35
CA GLN A 14 -10.97 7.09 7.81
C GLN A 14 -10.23 6.10 6.87
N ILE A 15 -10.44 6.18 5.55
CA ILE A 15 -9.91 5.24 4.54
C ILE A 15 -8.44 5.55 4.21
N ALA A 16 -7.99 6.79 4.43
CA ALA A 16 -6.63 7.20 4.09
C ALA A 16 -5.55 6.49 4.94
N GLU A 17 -5.79 6.31 6.24
CA GLU A 17 -4.81 5.69 7.15
C GLU A 17 -4.61 4.20 6.85
N VAL A 18 -5.70 3.50 6.51
CA VAL A 18 -5.65 2.08 6.16
C VAL A 18 -4.86 1.83 4.88
N ILE A 19 -4.91 2.74 3.89
CA ILE A 19 -4.17 2.60 2.62
C ILE A 19 -2.67 2.87 2.83
N GLU A 20 -2.35 3.88 3.64
CA GLU A 20 -0.95 4.26 3.94
C GLU A 20 -0.19 3.12 4.66
N GLU A 21 -0.84 2.41 5.61
CA GLU A 21 -0.22 1.27 6.31
C GLU A 21 0.10 0.07 5.38
N ILE A 22 -0.70 -0.16 4.33
CA ILE A 22 -0.45 -1.26 3.36
C ILE A 22 0.73 -0.89 2.44
N GLU A 23 0.84 0.40 2.07
CA GLU A 23 1.94 0.92 1.25
C GLU A 23 3.29 0.80 1.97
N ASP A 24 3.33 0.99 3.29
CA ASP A 24 4.54 0.82 4.10
C ASP A 24 5.00 -0.63 4.17
N GLU A 25 4.10 -1.59 4.40
CA GLU A 25 4.44 -3.01 4.41
C GLU A 25 4.99 -3.48 3.06
N ALA A 26 4.36 -3.06 1.96
CA ALA A 26 4.81 -3.36 0.61
C ALA A 26 6.20 -2.77 0.34
N THR A 27 6.41 -1.51 0.70
CA THR A 27 7.70 -0.82 0.55
C THR A 27 8.82 -1.50 1.36
N LEU A 28 8.52 -1.94 2.58
CA LEU A 28 9.47 -2.62 3.45
C LEU A 28 9.85 -4.01 2.91
N LYS A 29 8.87 -4.77 2.38
CA LYS A 29 9.09 -6.05 1.71
C LYS A 29 9.93 -5.88 0.44
N LEU A 30 9.64 -4.88 -0.39
CA LEU A 30 10.42 -4.57 -1.60
C LEU A 30 11.88 -4.21 -1.26
N ARG A 31 12.10 -3.41 -0.21
CA ARG A 31 13.45 -3.05 0.24
C ARG A 31 14.25 -4.27 0.70
N LYS A 32 13.64 -5.16 1.50
CA LYS A 32 14.25 -6.43 1.92
C LYS A 32 14.58 -7.31 0.72
N LEU A 33 13.62 -7.43 -0.21
CA LEU A 33 13.76 -8.23 -1.42
C LEU A 33 14.92 -7.75 -2.30
N LYS A 34 15.03 -6.44 -2.51
CA LYS A 34 16.17 -5.83 -3.22
C LYS A 34 17.49 -6.11 -2.49
N ASN A 35 17.51 -6.03 -1.16
CA ASN A 35 18.73 -6.31 -0.40
C ASN A 35 19.18 -7.78 -0.52
N LEU A 36 18.23 -8.72 -0.57
CA LEU A 36 18.52 -10.14 -0.82
C LEU A 36 19.11 -10.34 -2.22
N TYR A 37 18.54 -9.69 -3.23
CA TYR A 37 19.04 -9.78 -4.61
C TYR A 37 20.44 -9.14 -4.78
N ASP A 38 20.66 -7.97 -4.18
CA ASP A 38 21.95 -7.26 -4.19
C ASP A 38 23.06 -8.08 -3.51
N LYS A 39 22.70 -8.84 -2.48
CA LYS A 39 23.57 -9.82 -1.81
C LYS A 39 23.69 -11.16 -2.55
N HIS A 40 23.07 -11.32 -3.72
CA HIS A 40 22.96 -12.58 -4.46
C HIS A 40 22.42 -13.76 -3.62
N LEU A 41 21.57 -13.48 -2.63
CA LEU A 41 20.91 -14.50 -1.80
C LEU A 41 19.71 -15.14 -2.49
N ILE A 42 19.16 -14.45 -3.50
CA ILE A 42 18.07 -14.94 -4.37
C ILE A 42 18.45 -14.72 -5.83
N THR A 43 17.83 -15.48 -6.72
CA THR A 43 17.99 -15.31 -8.16
C THR A 43 17.13 -14.15 -8.69
N GLN A 44 17.40 -13.71 -9.92
CA GLN A 44 16.58 -12.68 -10.59
C GLN A 44 15.12 -13.13 -10.72
N GLU A 45 14.88 -14.39 -11.06
CA GLU A 45 13.54 -14.96 -11.22
C GLU A 45 12.76 -14.93 -9.89
N GLU A 46 13.41 -15.28 -8.78
CA GLU A 46 12.81 -15.15 -7.44
C GLU A 46 12.54 -13.69 -7.04
N TYR A 47 13.46 -12.77 -7.40
CA TYR A 47 13.28 -11.34 -7.15
C TYR A 47 12.03 -10.81 -7.88
N GLU A 48 11.85 -11.15 -9.15
CA GLU A 48 10.69 -10.70 -9.92
C GLU A 48 9.38 -11.35 -9.42
N ALA A 49 9.38 -12.63 -9.10
CA ALA A 49 8.21 -13.33 -8.56
C ALA A 49 7.76 -12.74 -7.20
N LYS A 50 8.70 -12.51 -6.28
CA LYS A 50 8.38 -11.89 -4.98
C LYS A 50 7.97 -10.43 -5.13
N LYS A 51 8.59 -9.67 -6.04
CA LYS A 51 8.22 -8.28 -6.32
C LYS A 51 6.78 -8.20 -6.83
N ALA A 52 6.40 -9.08 -7.75
CA ALA A 52 5.04 -9.17 -8.26
C ALA A 52 4.04 -9.51 -7.14
N ASN A 53 4.35 -10.50 -6.28
CA ASN A 53 3.49 -10.86 -5.17
C ASN A 53 3.30 -9.73 -4.13
N ILE A 54 4.34 -8.92 -3.89
CA ILE A 54 4.24 -7.76 -2.99
C ILE A 54 3.36 -6.66 -3.60
N LEU A 55 3.48 -6.40 -4.91
CA LEU A 55 2.66 -5.42 -5.61
C LEU A 55 1.21 -5.88 -5.83
N ASP A 56 0.98 -7.19 -5.93
CA ASP A 56 -0.35 -7.80 -6.01
C ASP A 56 -1.10 -7.75 -4.66
N SER A 57 -0.35 -7.67 -3.57
CA SER A 57 -0.88 -7.55 -2.20
C SER A 57 -1.18 -6.10 -1.79
N LEU A 58 -0.97 -5.12 -2.68
CA LEU A 58 -1.31 -3.70 -2.53
C LEU A 58 -2.69 -3.43 -3.11
#